data_AF-A0A6B3EBJ9-F1
#
_entry.id   AF-A0A6B3EBJ9-F1
#
_cell.length_a   1.000
_cell.length_b   1.000
_cell.length_c   1.000
_cell.angle_alpha   90.00
_cell.angle_beta   90.00
_cell.angle_gamma   90.00
#
_symmetry.space_group_name_H-M   'P 1'
#
loop_
_entity.id
_entity.type
_entity.pdbx_description
1 polymer ?
#
loop_
_entity_poly.entity_id
_entity_poly.type
_entity_poly.pdbx_seq_one_letter_code
_entity_poly.pdbx_strand_id
1 'polypeptide(L)'
;DATAALVRVGGDGTWRGSTGVHDLTSGRAAEAGARFRAGSVTKTFTAAVVLQLVDERRISLDRSARSYLSGLVPAAYGGVTVRQLLNHTSGIPAAPGGPRTPEDVYAHR
;
A
#
# COMPACT_ATOMS: atom_id res chain seq x y z
N ASP A 1 -9.37 -18.53 2.52
CA ASP A 1 -8.56 -17.76 1.54
C ASP A 1 -9.35 -17.49 0.26
N ALA A 2 -8.77 -16.69 -0.62
CA ALA A 2 -9.29 -16.44 -1.95
C ALA A 2 -8.06 -16.32 -2.85
N THR A 3 -7.80 -17.31 -3.69
CA THR A 3 -6.78 -17.17 -4.74
C THR A 3 -7.53 -16.80 -5.99
N ALA A 4 -7.47 -15.53 -6.36
CA ALA A 4 -8.13 -15.01 -7.55
C ALA A 4 -7.15 -14.13 -8.33
N ALA A 5 -7.18 -14.25 -9.66
CA ALA A 5 -6.53 -13.30 -10.56
C ALA A 5 -7.61 -12.63 -11.42
N LEU A 6 -7.55 -11.31 -11.51
CA LEU A 6 -8.39 -10.50 -12.39
C LEU A 6 -7.49 -9.69 -13.32
N VAL A 7 -7.65 -9.89 -14.62
CA VAL A 7 -6.83 -9.21 -15.63
C VAL A 7 -7.76 -8.45 -16.57
N ARG A 8 -7.44 -7.19 -16.82
CA ARG A 8 -8.04 -6.38 -17.88
C ARG A 8 -6.94 -5.89 -18.80
N VAL A 9 -7.03 -6.21 -20.08
CA VAL A 9 -6.14 -5.71 -21.13
C VAL A 9 -6.92 -4.75 -22.02
N GLY A 10 -6.38 -3.57 -22.28
CA GLY A 10 -6.97 -2.54 -23.15
C GLY A 10 -6.06 -2.21 -24.34
N GLY A 11 -6.61 -1.55 -25.36
CA GLY A 11 -5.98 -1.20 -26.64
C GLY A 11 -7.08 -0.92 -27.67
N ASP A 12 -6.96 -1.45 -28.90
CA ASP A 12 -8.03 -1.44 -29.92
C ASP A 12 -9.25 -2.33 -29.57
N GLY A 13 -9.37 -2.71 -28.29
CA GLY A 13 -10.42 -3.55 -27.72
C GLY A 13 -10.27 -3.67 -26.21
N THR A 14 -11.12 -4.47 -25.57
CA THR A 14 -11.00 -4.79 -24.14
C THR A 14 -11.19 -6.28 -23.92
N TRP A 15 -10.23 -6.92 -23.26
CA TRP A 15 -10.35 -8.28 -22.77
C TRP A 15 -10.39 -8.29 -21.23
N ARG A 16 -11.18 -9.19 -20.66
CA ARG A 16 -11.28 -9.43 -19.21
C ARG A 16 -11.27 -10.92 -18.93
N GLY A 17 -10.51 -11.35 -17.94
CA GLY A 17 -10.51 -12.72 -17.45
C GLY A 17 -10.42 -12.77 -15.92
N SER A 18 -11.17 -13.69 -15.31
CA SER A 18 -11.04 -14.05 -13.90
C SER A 18 -10.77 -15.55 -13.76
N THR A 19 -9.97 -15.93 -12.78
CA THR A 19 -9.77 -17.33 -12.40
C THR A 19 -9.63 -17.44 -10.89
N GLY A 20 -9.88 -18.65 -10.37
CA GLY A 20 -9.79 -18.96 -8.95
C GLY A 20 -11.08 -18.69 -8.16
N VAL A 21 -10.96 -18.59 -6.84
CA VAL A 21 -12.10 -18.53 -5.92
C VAL A 21 -12.05 -17.29 -5.04
N HIS A 22 -13.22 -16.73 -4.76
CA HIS A 22 -13.41 -15.63 -3.83
C HIS A 22 -13.46 -16.13 -2.37
N ASP A 23 -13.80 -17.40 -2.16
CA ASP A 23 -13.97 -17.96 -0.82
C ASP A 23 -13.58 -19.44 -0.85
N LEU A 24 -12.55 -19.83 -0.09
CA LEU A 24 -12.06 -21.22 -0.03
C LEU A 24 -13.07 -22.17 0.62
N THR A 25 -13.89 -21.70 1.55
CA THR A 25 -14.79 -22.58 2.33
C THR A 25 -15.97 -23.05 1.47
N SER A 26 -16.59 -22.13 0.74
CA SER A 26 -17.70 -22.36 -0.18
C SER A 26 -17.25 -22.75 -1.58
N GLY A 27 -15.98 -22.52 -1.93
CA GLY A 27 -15.46 -22.71 -3.28
C GLY A 27 -16.04 -21.73 -4.30
N ARG A 28 -16.66 -20.62 -3.85
CA ARG A 28 -17.31 -19.67 -4.75
C ARG A 28 -16.30 -19.05 -5.70
N ALA A 29 -16.60 -19.10 -7.00
CA ALA A 29 -15.73 -18.58 -8.05
C ALA A 29 -15.45 -17.07 -7.89
N ALA A 30 -14.27 -16.64 -8.34
CA ALA A 30 -13.91 -15.24 -8.41
C ALA A 30 -14.65 -14.52 -9.55
N GLU A 31 -15.42 -13.48 -9.19
CA GLU A 31 -16.15 -12.66 -10.15
C GLU A 31 -15.24 -11.64 -10.83
N ALA A 32 -15.44 -11.40 -12.13
CA ALA A 32 -14.68 -10.41 -12.89
C ALA A 32 -14.86 -8.96 -12.38
N GLY A 33 -15.92 -8.68 -11.63
CA GLY A 33 -16.19 -7.39 -10.99
C GLY A 33 -15.89 -7.35 -9.48
N ALA A 34 -15.27 -8.40 -8.94
CA ALA A 34 -15.04 -8.50 -7.49
C ALA A 34 -14.13 -7.38 -6.97
N ARG A 35 -14.38 -6.98 -5.73
CA ARG A 35 -13.54 -6.05 -4.97
C ARG A 35 -12.73 -6.83 -3.94
N PHE A 36 -11.46 -6.47 -3.78
CA PHE A 36 -10.54 -7.07 -2.82
C PHE A 36 -9.81 -5.97 -2.04
N ARG A 37 -9.30 -6.29 -0.84
CA ARG A 37 -8.45 -5.35 -0.11
C ARG A 37 -7.17 -5.08 -0.90
N ALA A 38 -6.93 -3.82 -1.26
CA ALA A 38 -5.77 -3.40 -2.04
C ALA A 38 -4.42 -3.61 -1.33
N GLY A 39 -4.42 -3.70 0.01
CA GLY A 39 -3.21 -3.95 0.79
C GLY A 39 -2.11 -2.92 0.49
N SER A 40 -0.88 -3.39 0.23
CA SER A 40 0.24 -2.51 -0.06
C SER A 40 0.12 -1.71 -1.36
N VAL A 41 -0.82 -2.05 -2.25
CA VAL A 41 -1.12 -1.20 -3.44
C VAL A 41 -1.55 0.20 -3.00
N THR A 42 -2.18 0.36 -1.83
CA THR A 42 -2.54 1.69 -1.29
C THR A 42 -1.34 2.64 -1.17
N LYS A 43 -0.12 2.14 -1.00
CA LYS A 43 1.09 2.99 -0.90
C LYS A 43 1.35 3.81 -2.17
N THR A 44 0.97 3.30 -3.35
CA THR A 44 1.14 4.04 -4.61
C THR A 44 0.22 5.26 -4.67
N PHE A 45 -1.01 5.12 -4.16
CA PHE A 45 -1.97 6.23 -4.04
C PHE A 45 -1.48 7.26 -3.01
N THR A 46 -0.99 6.81 -1.85
CA THR A 46 -0.37 7.71 -0.86
C THR A 46 0.81 8.48 -1.48
N ALA A 47 1.70 7.80 -2.21
CA ALA A 47 2.84 8.42 -2.86
C ALA A 47 2.40 9.45 -3.91
N ALA A 48 1.38 9.14 -4.73
CA ALA A 48 0.84 10.06 -5.73
C ALA A 48 0.32 11.35 -5.08
N VAL A 49 -0.46 11.25 -3.99
CA VAL A 49 -0.96 12.42 -3.27
C VAL A 49 0.18 13.24 -2.67
N VAL A 50 1.20 12.60 -2.08
CA VAL A 50 2.37 13.33 -1.56
C VAL A 50 3.10 14.06 -2.68
N LEU A 51 3.27 13.45 -3.86
CA LEU A 51 3.93 14.08 -5.00
C LEU A 51 3.10 15.22 -5.61
N GLN A 52 1.75 15.13 -5.59
CA GLN A 52 0.88 16.26 -5.93
C GLN A 52 1.09 17.44 -4.97
N LEU A 53 1.18 17.17 -3.67
CA LEU A 53 1.46 18.22 -2.67
C LEU A 53 2.87 18.82 -2.82
N VAL A 54 3.83 18.06 -3.39
CA VAL A 54 5.15 18.58 -3.75
C VAL A 54 5.06 19.53 -4.94
N ASP A 55 4.29 19.17 -5.97
CA ASP A 55 4.02 20.04 -7.13
C ASP A 55 3.33 21.35 -6.71
N GLU A 56 2.35 21.25 -5.79
CA GLU A 56 1.68 22.39 -5.14
C GLU A 56 2.60 23.20 -4.19
N ARG A 57 3.87 22.79 -4.01
CA ARG A 57 4.84 23.41 -3.09
C ARG A 57 4.41 23.42 -1.62
N ARG A 58 3.49 22.55 -1.23
CA ARG A 58 3.01 22.38 0.16
C ARG A 58 3.86 21.40 0.96
N ILE A 59 4.50 20.47 0.26
CA ILE A 59 5.49 19.53 0.81
C ILE A 59 6.80 19.66 0.02
N SER A 60 7.92 19.49 0.70
CA SER A 60 9.25 19.36 0.11
C SER A 60 9.79 17.97 0.40
N LEU A 61 10.29 17.29 -0.62
CA LEU A 61 10.86 15.94 -0.53
C LEU A 61 12.08 15.88 0.39
N ASP A 62 12.87 16.96 0.41
CA ASP A 62 14.14 17.00 1.15
C ASP A 62 13.99 17.63 2.53
N ARG A 63 12.78 18.08 2.89
CA ARG A 63 12.46 18.50 4.26
C ARG A 63 12.17 17.28 5.14
N SER A 64 12.57 17.37 6.40
CA SER A 64 12.20 16.40 7.45
C SER A 64 10.68 16.20 7.52
N ALA A 65 10.23 14.95 7.57
CA ALA A 65 8.83 14.60 7.73
C ALA A 65 8.24 15.11 9.08
N ARG A 66 9.07 15.19 10.13
CA ARG A 66 8.67 15.72 11.45
C ARG A 66 8.23 17.18 11.39
N SER A 67 8.69 17.95 10.39
CA SER A 67 8.25 19.34 10.20
C SER A 67 6.78 19.48 9.81
N TYR A 68 6.19 18.45 9.19
CA TYR A 68 4.78 18.41 8.82
C TYR A 68 3.93 17.64 9.84
N LEU A 69 4.55 16.67 10.53
CA LEU A 69 3.89 15.73 11.45
C LEU A 69 4.43 15.90 12.87
N SER A 70 4.47 17.15 13.35
CA SER A 70 4.94 17.47 14.69
C SER A 70 4.11 16.72 15.73
N GLY A 71 4.79 15.97 16.61
CA GLY A 71 4.14 15.16 17.65
C GLY A 71 3.92 13.69 17.28
N LEU A 72 3.93 13.34 15.99
CA LEU A 72 3.79 11.95 15.54
C LEU A 72 5.14 11.27 15.32
N VAL A 73 6.10 11.96 14.69
CA VAL A 73 7.43 11.39 14.39
C VAL A 73 8.32 11.55 15.62
N PRO A 74 8.82 10.48 16.27
CA PRO A 74 9.74 10.57 17.41
C PRO A 74 11.00 11.41 17.11
N ALA A 75 11.57 12.04 18.13
CA ALA A 75 12.76 12.90 17.97
C ALA A 75 13.96 12.14 17.37
N ALA A 76 14.09 10.84 17.68
CA ALA A 76 15.10 9.95 17.11
C ALA A 76 15.07 9.86 15.57
N TYR A 77 13.91 10.15 14.96
CA TYR A 77 13.73 10.15 13.50
C TYR A 77 13.56 11.57 12.94
N GLY A 78 14.00 12.59 13.68
CA GLY A 78 13.85 13.99 13.30
C GLY A 78 14.55 14.38 12.00
N GLY A 79 15.60 13.64 11.60
CA GLY A 79 16.31 13.86 10.33
C GLY A 79 15.69 13.17 9.12
N VAL A 80 14.69 12.29 9.30
CA VAL A 80 14.09 11.52 8.20
C VAL A 80 13.32 12.44 7.26
N THR A 81 13.71 12.47 5.98
CA THR A 81 13.04 13.29 4.96
C THR A 81 11.79 12.60 4.41
N VAL A 82 10.91 13.38 3.78
CA VAL A 82 9.75 12.83 3.05
C VAL A 82 10.20 11.87 1.95
N ARG A 83 11.29 12.18 1.23
CA ARG A 83 11.89 11.30 0.20
C ARG A 83 12.25 9.93 0.76
N GLN A 84 12.91 9.90 1.93
CA GLN A 84 13.33 8.67 2.59
C GLN A 84 12.15 7.79 3.03
N LEU A 85 11.00 8.38 3.33
CA LEU A 85 9.77 7.63 3.60
C LEU A 85 9.18 7.02 2.33
N LEU A 86 9.12 7.79 1.23
CA LEU A 86 8.53 7.35 -0.03
C LEU A 86 9.34 6.26 -0.74
N ASN A 87 10.66 6.24 -0.57
CA ASN A 87 11.56 5.27 -1.22
C ASN A 87 12.09 4.20 -0.26
N HIS A 88 11.54 4.10 0.96
CA HIS A 88 11.91 3.10 1.96
C HIS A 88 13.39 3.11 2.41
N THR A 89 14.05 4.28 2.44
CA THR A 89 15.44 4.43 2.91
C THR A 89 15.56 5.21 4.22
N SER A 90 14.51 5.25 5.05
CA SER A 90 14.50 6.00 6.31
C SER A 90 15.22 5.32 7.47
N GLY A 91 15.43 4.01 7.40
CA GLY A 91 15.98 3.21 8.51
C GLY A 91 15.04 3.02 9.70
N ILE A 92 13.78 3.47 9.60
CA ILE A 92 12.77 3.24 10.65
C ILE A 92 12.37 1.75 10.63
N PRO A 93 12.52 1.02 11.75
CA PRO A 93 12.16 -0.39 11.80
C PRO A 93 10.64 -0.58 11.70
N ALA A 94 10.22 -1.75 11.23
CA ALA A 94 8.82 -2.16 11.34
C ALA A 94 8.37 -2.16 12.81
N ALA A 95 7.07 -1.94 13.04
CA ALA A 95 6.53 -1.93 14.39
C ALA A 95 6.85 -3.26 15.10
N PRO A 96 7.33 -3.23 16.37
CA PRO A 96 7.55 -4.44 17.15
C PRO A 96 6.24 -5.21 17.28
N GLY A 97 6.29 -6.53 17.12
CA GLY A 97 5.09 -7.39 17.23
C GLY A 97 4.18 -7.39 15.99
N GLY A 98 4.64 -6.81 14.88
CA GLY A 98 3.97 -7.02 13.59
C GLY A 98 3.95 -8.51 13.19
N PRO A 99 2.96 -8.94 12.38
CA PRO A 99 2.88 -10.31 11.91
C PRO A 99 4.19 -10.72 11.22
N ARG A 100 4.76 -11.84 11.64
CA ARG A 100 6.08 -12.31 11.20
C ARG A 100 5.98 -13.31 10.05
N THR A 101 4.80 -13.89 9.87
CA THR A 101 4.49 -14.80 8.78
C THR A 101 3.23 -14.33 8.03
N PRO A 102 3.02 -14.77 6.79
CA PRO A 102 1.73 -14.61 6.12
C PRO A 102 0.57 -15.10 6.98
N GLU A 103 0.74 -16.25 7.66
CA GLU A 103 -0.25 -16.85 8.54
C GLU A 103 -0.63 -15.92 9.71
N ASP A 104 0.34 -15.21 10.31
CA ASP A 104 0.07 -14.21 11.36
C ASP A 104 -0.79 -13.05 10.83
N VAL A 105 -0.59 -12.63 9.58
CA VAL A 105 -1.41 -11.59 8.93
C VAL A 105 -2.85 -12.07 8.77
N TYR A 106 -3.05 -13.37 8.53
CA TYR A 106 -4.36 -13.97 8.30
C TYR A 106 -5.11 -14.32 9.59
N ALA A 107 -4.41 -14.72 10.66
CA ALA A 107 -5.02 -15.04 11.96
C ALA A 107 -5.73 -13.83 12.62
N HIS A 108 -5.40 -12.61 12.20
CA HIS A 108 -5.99 -11.36 12.70
C HIS A 108 -6.87 -10.65 11.64
N ARG A 109 -7.33 -11.39 10.63
CA ARG A 109 -8.18 -10.89 9.54
C ARG A 109 -9.60 -11.39 9.65
#